data_AF-A0A090VJW1-F1
#
_entry.id   AF-A0A090VJW1-F1
#
_cell.length_a   1.000
_cell.length_b   1.000
_cell.length_c   1.000
_cell.angle_alpha   90.00
_cell.angle_beta   90.00
_cell.angle_gamma   90.00
#
_symmetry.space_group_name_H-M   'P 1'
#
loop_
_entity.id
_entity.type
_entity.pdbx_description
1 polymer ?
#
loop_
_entity_poly.entity_id
_entity_poly.type
_entity_poly.pdbx_seq_one_letter_code
_entity_poly.pdbx_strand_id
1 'polypeptide(L)'
;MAIIGNIIKGIIHASEIISSEFDAAEEQREVLKDLLETAKNTEFGKAYQFEEILKSDTMERDFRAKVPFHDYNQITEQWWEKVQAGEKDITWPDSQIILL
;
A
#
# COMPACT_ATOMS: atom_id res chain seq x y z
N MET A 1 -0.19 23.10 -39.56
CA MET A 1 -0.98 23.49 -38.37
C MET A 1 -0.92 22.32 -37.38
N ALA A 2 -0.35 22.51 -36.20
CA ALA A 2 -0.03 21.40 -35.29
C ALA A 2 -1.23 21.04 -34.40
N ILE A 3 -2.14 20.21 -34.92
CA ILE A 3 -3.35 19.75 -34.20
C ILE A 3 -2.97 18.98 -32.92
N ILE A 4 -1.92 18.16 -32.99
CA ILE A 4 -1.43 17.34 -31.87
C ILE A 4 -0.87 18.20 -30.74
N GLY A 5 -0.21 19.32 -31.06
CA GLY A 5 0.36 20.22 -30.06
C GLY A 5 -0.69 20.89 -29.18
N ASN A 6 -1.89 21.15 -29.73
CA ASN A 6 -2.99 21.73 -28.96
C ASN A 6 -3.68 20.70 -28.06
N ILE A 7 -3.72 19.43 -28.46
CA ILE A 7 -4.25 18.32 -27.64
C ILE A 7 -3.33 18.07 -26.44
N ILE A 8 -2.02 17.95 -26.67
CA ILE A 8 -1.03 17.75 -25.59
C ILE A 8 -1.06 18.93 -24.61
N LYS A 9 -1.14 20.17 -25.12
CA LYS A 9 -1.30 21.37 -24.26
C LYS A 9 -2.60 21.37 -23.47
N GLY A 10 -3.70 20.91 -24.07
CA GLY A 10 -4.98 20.78 -23.38
C GLY A 10 -4.91 19.79 -22.21
N ILE A 11 -4.22 18.65 -22.39
CA ILE A 11 -4.01 17.66 -21.33
C ILE A 11 -3.08 18.20 -20.23
N ILE A 12 -1.98 18.87 -20.59
CA ILE A 12 -1.06 19.48 -19.61
C ILE A 12 -1.80 20.55 -18.81
N HIS A 13 -2.56 21.43 -19.45
CA HIS A 13 -3.29 22.48 -18.75
C HIS A 13 -4.43 21.94 -17.89
N ALA A 14 -5.13 20.90 -18.37
CA ALA A 14 -6.08 20.16 -17.54
C ALA A 14 -5.39 19.52 -16.33
N SER A 15 -4.18 18.95 -16.50
CA SER A 15 -3.41 18.38 -15.39
C SER A 15 -2.89 19.45 -14.43
N GLU A 16 -2.57 20.66 -14.89
CA GLU A 16 -2.20 21.80 -14.03
C GLU A 16 -3.40 22.29 -13.21
N ILE A 17 -4.58 22.37 -13.82
CA ILE A 17 -5.85 22.71 -13.15
C ILE A 17 -6.23 21.64 -12.14
N ILE A 18 -6.06 20.36 -12.50
CA ILE A 18 -6.28 19.22 -11.60
C ILE A 18 -5.21 19.24 -10.48
N SER A 19 -3.96 19.60 -10.77
CA SER A 19 -2.86 19.68 -9.79
C SER A 19 -2.96 20.82 -8.78
N SER A 20 -4.07 21.56 -8.77
CA SER A 20 -4.31 22.57 -7.73
C SER A 20 -4.58 21.87 -6.38
N GLU A 21 -3.49 21.74 -5.61
CA GLU A 21 -3.40 21.34 -4.20
C GLU A 21 -3.76 19.88 -3.84
N PHE A 22 -3.18 18.91 -4.54
CA PHE A 22 -3.04 17.57 -3.94
C PHE A 22 -1.94 17.62 -2.86
N ASP A 23 -2.32 17.45 -1.60
CA ASP A 23 -1.36 17.21 -0.54
C ASP A 23 -0.86 15.76 -0.66
N ALA A 24 0.30 15.60 -1.31
CA ALA A 24 0.93 14.30 -1.50
C ALA A 24 1.15 13.54 -0.18
N ALA A 25 1.33 14.24 0.95
CA ALA A 25 1.49 13.58 2.24
C ALA A 25 0.15 13.00 2.73
N GLU A 26 -0.95 13.71 2.51
CA GLU A 26 -2.29 13.24 2.86
C GLU A 26 -2.71 12.06 1.96
N GLU A 27 -2.39 12.11 0.67
CA GLU A 27 -2.64 10.97 -0.23
C GLU A 27 -1.89 9.71 0.21
N GLN A 28 -0.61 9.84 0.61
CA GLN A 28 0.17 8.70 1.12
C GLN A 28 -0.39 8.17 2.45
N ARG A 29 -0.91 9.06 3.31
CA ARG A 29 -1.61 8.67 4.56
C ARG A 29 -2.83 7.83 4.26
N GLU A 30 -3.69 8.26 3.33
CA GLU A 30 -4.89 7.50 2.97
C GLU A 30 -4.54 6.17 2.30
N VAL A 31 -3.52 6.12 1.43
CA VAL A 31 -3.02 4.85 0.87
C VAL A 31 -2.53 3.91 1.98
N LEU A 32 -1.75 4.40 2.94
CA LEU A 32 -1.31 3.58 4.07
C LEU A 32 -2.50 3.04 4.86
N LYS A 33 -3.47 3.90 5.18
CA LYS A 33 -4.68 3.51 5.90
C LYS A 33 -5.45 2.40 5.19
N ASP A 34 -5.67 2.53 3.88
CA ASP A 34 -6.37 1.54 3.07
C ASP A 34 -5.63 0.19 3.04
N LEU A 35 -4.30 0.21 2.91
CA LEU A 35 -3.47 -0.99 2.98
C LEU A 35 -3.60 -1.69 4.34
N LEU A 36 -3.58 -0.93 5.43
CA LEU A 36 -3.73 -1.47 6.78
C LEU A 36 -5.14 -2.00 7.04
N GLU A 37 -6.18 -1.26 6.66
CA GLU A 37 -7.58 -1.70 6.78
C GLU A 37 -7.83 -3.01 6.04
N THR A 38 -7.29 -3.11 4.82
CA THR A 38 -7.40 -4.31 4.00
C THR A 38 -6.69 -5.49 4.66
N ALA A 39 -5.45 -5.31 5.10
CA ALA A 39 -4.62 -6.40 5.59
C ALA A 39 -4.81 -6.73 7.09
N LYS A 40 -5.55 -5.94 7.87
CA LYS A 40 -5.61 -6.11 9.35
C LYS A 40 -6.02 -7.50 9.84
N ASN A 41 -6.83 -8.21 9.05
CA ASN A 41 -7.33 -9.53 9.40
C ASN A 41 -6.37 -10.68 9.01
N THR A 42 -5.31 -10.38 8.26
CA THR A 42 -4.28 -11.34 7.88
C THR A 42 -3.41 -11.72 9.08
N GLU A 43 -2.67 -12.83 8.99
CA GLU A 43 -1.71 -13.22 10.03
C GLU A 43 -0.65 -12.13 10.26
N PHE A 44 -0.15 -11.52 9.18
CA PHE A 44 0.80 -10.41 9.20
C PHE A 44 0.19 -9.17 9.89
N GLY A 45 -1.03 -8.80 9.50
CA GLY A 45 -1.72 -7.65 10.09
C GLY A 45 -2.00 -7.81 11.57
N LYS A 46 -2.35 -9.02 12.01
CA LYS A 46 -2.52 -9.37 13.43
C LYS A 46 -1.19 -9.34 14.19
N ALA A 47 -0.15 -9.93 13.62
CA ALA A 47 1.18 -9.98 14.24
C ALA A 47 1.77 -8.58 14.48
N TYR A 48 1.58 -7.68 13.53
CA TYR A 48 2.04 -6.29 13.63
C TYR A 48 0.97 -5.31 14.15
N GLN A 49 -0.18 -5.82 14.62
CA GLN A 49 -1.23 -5.07 15.30
C GLN A 49 -1.79 -3.89 14.46
N PHE A 50 -2.14 -4.15 13.21
CA PHE A 50 -2.66 -3.14 12.29
C PHE A 50 -3.93 -2.46 12.81
N GLU A 51 -4.81 -3.18 13.52
CA GLU A 51 -5.99 -2.57 14.17
C GLU A 51 -5.63 -1.49 15.18
N GLU A 52 -4.53 -1.66 15.91
CA GLU A 52 -4.09 -0.67 16.89
C GLU A 52 -3.38 0.51 16.20
N ILE A 53 -2.67 0.25 15.10
CA ILE A 53 -2.07 1.31 14.28
C ILE A 53 -3.16 2.20 13.66
N LEU A 54 -4.24 1.62 13.17
CA LEU A 54 -5.38 2.34 12.57
C LEU A 54 -6.11 3.26 13.57
N LYS A 55 -6.00 2.98 14.88
CA LYS A 55 -6.57 3.82 15.95
C LYS A 55 -5.62 4.92 16.41
N SER A 56 -4.40 4.97 15.90
CA SER A 56 -3.36 5.90 16.34
C SER A 56 -3.48 7.27 15.68
N ASP A 57 -3.31 8.32 16.48
CA ASP A 57 -3.15 9.70 16.00
C ASP A 57 -1.86 9.90 15.19
N THR A 58 -0.92 8.95 15.26
CA THR A 58 0.38 8.97 14.57
C THR A 58 0.63 7.68 13.78
N MET A 59 -0.34 7.30 12.95
CA MET A 59 -0.36 6.06 12.17
C MET A 59 0.96 5.76 11.43
N GLU A 60 1.55 6.72 10.71
CA GLU A 60 2.79 6.48 9.93
C GLU A 60 3.98 6.13 10.82
N ARG A 61 4.09 6.81 11.96
CA ARG A 61 5.17 6.61 12.93
C ARG A 61 5.02 5.24 13.57
N ASP A 62 3.80 4.87 13.95
CA ASP A 62 3.52 3.64 14.66
C ASP A 62 3.65 2.43 13.74
N PHE A 63 3.22 2.55 12.47
CA PHE A 63 3.51 1.56 11.43
C PHE A 63 5.01 1.33 11.28
N ARG A 64 5.80 2.41 11.12
CA ARG A 64 7.26 2.33 10.99
C ARG A 64 7.93 1.69 12.20
N ALA A 65 7.39 1.92 13.40
CA ALA A 65 7.95 1.36 14.63
C ALA A 65 7.62 -0.13 14.80
N LYS A 66 6.45 -0.58 14.34
CA LYS A 66 5.98 -1.96 14.52
C LYS A 66 6.37 -2.90 13.39
N VAL A 67 6.44 -2.42 12.15
CA VAL A 67 6.73 -3.26 10.97
C VAL A 67 8.22 -3.12 10.60
N PRO A 68 9.04 -4.17 10.78
CA PRO A 68 10.44 -4.12 10.40
C PRO A 68 10.59 -4.13 8.87
N PHE A 69 11.71 -3.61 8.40
CA PHE A 69 12.13 -3.86 7.02
C PHE A 69 12.49 -5.33 6.88
N HIS A 70 11.89 -5.98 5.88
CA HIS A 70 12.24 -7.34 5.51
C HIS A 70 13.03 -7.32 4.20
N ASP A 71 14.13 -8.07 4.16
CA ASP A 71 14.68 -8.51 2.88
C ASP A 71 13.85 -9.66 2.29
N TYR A 72 14.17 -10.05 1.06
CA TYR A 72 13.44 -11.08 0.33
C TYR A 72 13.44 -12.44 1.05
N ASN A 73 14.56 -12.85 1.64
CA ASN A 73 14.65 -14.14 2.32
C ASN A 73 13.85 -14.10 3.62
N GLN A 74 13.98 -13.01 4.39
CA GLN A 74 13.27 -12.83 5.65
C GLN A 74 11.75 -12.85 5.47
N ILE A 75 11.20 -12.13 4.48
CA ILE A 75 9.76 -12.14 4.24
C ILE A 75 9.28 -13.50 3.71
N THR A 76 10.14 -14.19 2.95
CA THR A 76 9.82 -15.51 2.42
C THR A 76 9.72 -16.54 3.54
N GLU A 77 10.78 -16.67 4.33
CA GLU A 77 10.86 -17.65 5.44
C GLU A 77 9.80 -17.38 6.51
N GLN A 78 9.50 -16.12 6.82
CA GLN A 78 8.55 -15.80 7.89
C GLN A 78 7.09 -15.87 7.43
N TRP A 79 6.82 -15.55 6.16
CA TRP A 79 5.45 -15.34 5.69
C TRP A 79 5.14 -16.03 4.37
N TRP A 80 5.92 -15.78 3.31
CA TRP A 80 5.51 -16.25 1.97
C TRP A 80 5.65 -17.76 1.76
N GLU A 81 6.43 -18.49 2.56
CA GLU A 81 6.43 -19.97 2.53
C GLU A 81 5.02 -20.54 2.80
N LYS A 82 4.26 -19.94 3.72
CA LYS A 82 2.87 -20.33 4.00
C LYS A 82 1.96 -20.05 2.80
N VAL A 83 2.15 -18.91 2.16
CA VAL A 83 1.41 -18.56 0.93
C VAL A 83 1.74 -19.55 -0.20
N GLN A 84 3.01 -19.93 -0.34
CA GLN A 84 3.45 -20.93 -1.32
C GLN A 84 2.90 -22.32 -1.01
N ALA A 85 2.70 -22.65 0.27
CA ALA A 85 2.02 -23.85 0.71
C ALA A 85 0.48 -23.82 0.50
N GLY A 86 -0.06 -22.70 0.01
CA GLY A 86 -1.48 -22.52 -0.29
C GLY A 86 -2.32 -21.99 0.88
N GLU A 87 -1.69 -21.56 1.97
CA GLU A 87 -2.40 -20.87 3.05
C GLU A 87 -2.83 -19.47 2.59
N LYS A 88 -4.02 -19.05 3.05
CA LYS A 88 -4.62 -17.76 2.71
C LYS A 88 -4.46 -16.76 3.84
N ASP A 89 -4.66 -15.49 3.52
CA ASP A 89 -4.69 -14.39 4.48
C ASP A 89 -3.43 -14.31 5.34
N ILE A 90 -2.26 -14.58 4.74
CA ILE A 90 -0.97 -14.52 5.44
C ILE A 90 -0.45 -13.08 5.46
N THR A 91 -0.02 -12.52 4.32
CA THR A 91 0.44 -11.12 4.21
C THR A 91 -0.57 -10.20 3.54
N TRP A 92 -1.50 -10.76 2.75
CA TRP A 92 -2.51 -10.02 2.03
C TRP A 92 -3.80 -10.85 1.91
N PRO A 93 -5.00 -10.26 2.03
CA PRO A 93 -6.25 -10.99 1.92
C PRO A 93 -6.37 -11.69 0.56
N ASP A 94 -6.91 -12.90 0.57
CA ASP A 94 -7.16 -13.71 -0.64
C ASP A 94 -5.93 -13.89 -1.55
N SER A 95 -4.72 -13.67 -1.04
CA SER A 95 -3.50 -13.88 -1.81
C SER A 95 -3.37 -15.34 -2.21
N GLN A 96 -3.37 -15.58 -3.53
CA GLN A 96 -2.92 -16.82 -4.14
C GLN A 96 -1.66 -16.49 -4.92
N ILE A 97 -0.59 -17.23 -4.67
CA ILE A 97 0.55 -17.20 -5.58
C ILE A 97 0.12 -17.90 -6.87
N ILE A 98 -0.01 -17.12 -7.94
CA ILE A 98 0.05 -17.67 -9.29
C ILE A 98 1.53 -17.93 -9.56
N LEU A 99 1.96 -19.18 -9.44
CA LEU A 99 3.26 -19.60 -9.94
C LEU A 99 3.20 -19.49 -11.48
N LEU A 100 3.70 -18.37 -12.03
CA LEU A 100 4.06 -18.24 -13.44
C LEU A 100 5.50 -18.70 -13.65
#